data_AF-A0A225E731-F1
#
_entry.id   AF-A0A225E731-F1
#
_cell.length_a   1.000
_cell.length_b   1.000
_cell.length_c   1.000
_cell.angle_alpha   90.00
_cell.angle_beta   90.00
_cell.angle_gamma   90.00
#
_symmetry.space_group_name_H-M   'P 1'
#
loop_
_entity.id
_entity.type
_entity.pdbx_description
1 polymer ?
#
loop_
_entity_poly.entity_id
_entity_poly.type
_entity_poly.pdbx_seq_one_letter_code
_entity_poly.pdbx_strand_id
1 'polypeptide(L)'
;MLKTNRSTRQLPLGAALAKYREQIHVENRIGNLKGPLAVAPMFLEKPERIAGFLSVLLWALMVMSLMERTVRQKLKGKPLLGLYPEKRPSPAPTGPAILECFRSLCIVIVKHKHTQSRHLSELTTTQLNLLKLLGIPPSALKAFKRNSGILLT
;
A
#
# COMPACT_ATOMS: atom_id res chain seq x y z
N MET A 1 -25.34 2.59 22.54
CA MET A 1 -25.90 1.27 22.90
C MET A 1 -25.54 0.29 21.77
N LEU A 2 -24.81 -0.79 22.04
CA LEU A 2 -24.37 -1.75 21.01
C LEU A 2 -25.47 -2.80 20.77
N LYS A 3 -25.91 -3.00 19.53
CA LYS A 3 -26.90 -4.03 19.16
C LYS A 3 -26.22 -5.10 18.31
N THR A 4 -26.38 -6.37 18.67
CA THR A 4 -25.81 -7.52 17.95
C THR A 4 -26.83 -8.64 17.84
N ASN A 5 -26.79 -9.42 16.76
CA ASN A 5 -27.61 -10.61 16.55
C ASN A 5 -27.02 -11.87 17.21
N ARG A 6 -25.93 -11.74 17.99
CA ARG A 6 -25.27 -12.82 18.71
C ARG A 6 -25.67 -12.82 20.19
N SER A 7 -25.92 -13.99 20.75
CA SER A 7 -26.25 -14.14 22.17
C SER A 7 -25.02 -13.90 23.06
N THR A 8 -25.25 -13.50 24.31
CA THR A 8 -24.18 -13.21 25.30
C THR A 8 -23.25 -14.39 25.57
N ARG A 9 -23.73 -15.64 25.37
CA ARG A 9 -22.90 -16.85 25.44
C ARG A 9 -21.94 -17.01 24.25
N GLN A 10 -22.35 -16.57 23.06
CA GLN A 10 -21.53 -16.66 21.85
C GLN A 10 -20.52 -15.51 21.75
N LEU A 11 -20.91 -14.32 22.23
CA LEU A 11 -20.07 -13.13 22.21
C LEU A 11 -20.19 -12.40 23.55
N PRO A 12 -19.32 -12.73 24.52
CA PRO A 12 -19.26 -12.01 25.79
C PRO A 12 -19.03 -10.51 25.55
N LEU A 13 -19.51 -9.68 26.47
CA LEU A 13 -19.48 -8.21 26.32
C LEU A 13 -18.08 -7.67 25.98
N GLY A 14 -17.03 -8.18 26.63
CA GLY A 14 -15.65 -7.77 26.35
C GLY A 14 -15.21 -8.07 24.91
N ALA A 15 -15.60 -9.24 24.38
CA ALA A 15 -15.32 -9.61 22.99
C ALA A 15 -16.13 -8.77 21.99
N ALA A 16 -17.39 -8.44 22.34
CA ALA A 16 -18.22 -7.56 21.53
C ALA A 16 -17.63 -6.14 21.43
N LEU A 17 -17.14 -5.59 22.55
CA LEU A 17 -16.49 -4.29 22.59
C LEU A 17 -15.15 -4.29 21.84
N ALA A 18 -14.35 -5.35 21.96
CA ALA A 18 -13.12 -5.50 21.20
C ALA A 18 -13.40 -5.52 19.69
N LYS A 19 -14.41 -6.29 19.25
CA LYS A 19 -14.85 -6.33 17.85
C LYS A 19 -15.37 -4.98 17.35
N TYR A 20 -16.14 -4.27 18.17
CA TYR A 20 -16.58 -2.92 17.83
C TYR A 20 -15.40 -1.95 17.66
N ARG A 21 -14.38 -2.05 18.52
CA ARG A 21 -13.16 -1.24 18.40
C ARG A 21 -12.39 -1.50 17.11
N GLU A 22 -12.44 -2.71 16.54
CA GLU A 22 -11.80 -3.00 15.25
C GLU A 22 -12.40 -2.17 14.09
N GLN A 23 -13.62 -1.66 14.21
CA GLN A 23 -14.26 -0.79 13.20
C GLN A 23 -13.45 0.49 12.92
N ILE A 24 -12.72 0.99 13.92
CA ILE A 24 -11.87 2.18 13.78
C ILE A 24 -10.81 2.02 12.68
N HIS A 25 -10.40 0.79 12.39
CA HIS A 25 -9.45 0.52 11.31
C HIS A 25 -10.07 0.80 9.94
N VAL A 26 -11.35 0.48 9.74
CA VAL A 26 -12.08 0.78 8.49
C VAL A 26 -12.28 2.29 8.36
N GLU A 27 -12.68 2.95 9.45
CA GLU A 27 -12.90 4.40 9.48
C GLU A 27 -11.62 5.18 9.18
N ASN A 28 -10.49 4.78 9.76
CA ASN A 28 -9.19 5.39 9.48
C ASN A 28 -8.78 5.23 8.01
N ARG A 29 -9.12 4.11 7.36
CA ARG A 29 -8.85 3.91 5.92
C ARG A 29 -9.75 4.76 5.04
N ILE A 30 -11.02 4.91 5.39
CA ILE A 30 -11.93 5.83 4.69
C ILE A 30 -11.52 7.28 4.95
N GLY A 31 -10.96 7.59 6.12
CA GLY A 31 -10.33 8.87 6.42
C GLY A 31 -9.17 9.20 5.48
N ASN A 32 -8.36 8.20 5.10
CA ASN A 32 -7.29 8.39 4.11
C ASN A 32 -7.81 8.86 2.73
N LEU A 33 -9.01 8.43 2.35
CA LEU A 33 -9.66 8.84 1.11
C LEU A 33 -10.09 10.32 1.17
N LYS A 34 -10.56 10.78 2.32
CA LYS A 34 -11.02 12.17 2.52
C LYS A 34 -9.87 13.16 2.76
N GLY A 35 -8.77 12.73 3.39
CA GLY A 35 -7.65 13.62 3.77
C GLY A 35 -6.43 13.52 2.84
N PRO A 36 -5.46 12.62 3.11
CA PRO A 36 -4.19 12.50 2.35
C PRO A 36 -4.33 12.32 0.84
N LEU A 37 -5.35 11.58 0.39
CA LEU A 37 -5.61 11.40 -1.03
C LEU A 37 -6.43 12.55 -1.63
N ALA A 38 -6.91 13.48 -0.81
CA ALA A 38 -7.63 14.71 -1.16
C ALA A 38 -8.65 14.50 -2.29
N VAL A 39 -9.41 13.40 -2.20
CA VAL A 39 -10.33 12.98 -3.25
C VAL A 39 -11.47 13.99 -3.43
N ALA A 40 -11.65 14.89 -2.45
CA ALA A 40 -12.39 16.13 -2.58
C ALA A 40 -11.42 17.33 -2.52
N PRO A 41 -11.47 18.28 -3.48
CA PRO A 41 -12.47 18.41 -4.53
C PRO A 41 -12.19 17.48 -5.73
N MET A 42 -13.20 16.67 -6.10
CA MET A 42 -13.10 15.81 -7.27
C MET A 42 -13.42 16.64 -8.52
N PHE A 43 -12.41 16.94 -9.33
CA PHE A 43 -12.58 17.70 -10.59
C PHE A 43 -13.23 16.89 -11.72
N LEU A 44 -13.97 15.82 -11.39
CA LEU A 44 -14.69 14.98 -12.34
C LEU A 44 -16.16 15.41 -12.36
N GLU A 45 -16.65 15.83 -13.52
CA GLU A 45 -18.02 16.32 -13.67
C GLU A 45 -19.06 15.20 -13.80
N LYS A 46 -18.66 14.05 -14.38
CA LYS A 46 -19.57 12.95 -14.69
C LYS A 46 -19.69 11.97 -13.50
N PRO A 47 -20.89 11.68 -12.99
CA PRO A 47 -21.10 10.75 -11.88
C PRO A 47 -20.49 9.36 -12.10
N GLU A 48 -20.49 8.86 -13.33
CA GLU A 48 -19.92 7.55 -13.67
C GLU A 48 -18.39 7.55 -13.51
N ARG A 49 -17.74 8.67 -13.87
CA ARG A 49 -16.29 8.84 -13.70
C ARG A 49 -15.92 8.97 -12.22
N ILE A 50 -16.74 9.67 -11.43
CA ILE A 50 -16.60 9.76 -9.98
C ILE A 50 -16.67 8.36 -9.35
N ALA A 51 -17.70 7.58 -9.68
CA ALA A 51 -17.89 6.23 -9.16
C ALA A 51 -16.74 5.29 -9.56
N GLY A 52 -16.30 5.37 -10.82
CA GLY A 52 -15.14 4.60 -11.31
C GLY A 52 -13.85 4.96 -10.55
N PHE A 53 -13.58 6.24 -10.37
CA PHE A 53 -12.40 6.71 -9.64
C PHE A 53 -12.41 6.27 -8.17
N LEU A 54 -13.53 6.42 -7.49
CA LEU A 54 -13.71 5.95 -6.11
C LEU A 54 -13.50 4.43 -6.00
N SER A 55 -13.99 3.66 -6.97
CA SER A 55 -13.80 2.20 -6.99
C SER A 55 -12.32 1.81 -7.08
N VAL A 56 -11.56 2.48 -7.95
CA VAL A 56 -10.11 2.27 -8.07
C VAL A 56 -9.38 2.65 -6.78
N LEU A 57 -9.76 3.77 -6.15
CA LEU A 57 -9.18 4.21 -4.87
C LEU A 57 -9.46 3.22 -3.74
N LEU A 58 -10.66 2.65 -3.69
CA LEU A 58 -11.00 1.61 -2.71
C LEU A 58 -10.15 0.36 -2.90
N TRP A 59 -9.94 -0.08 -4.15
CA TRP A 59 -9.02 -1.18 -4.44
C TRP A 59 -7.58 -0.86 -4.06
N ALA A 60 -7.10 0.36 -4.33
CA ALA A 60 -5.77 0.79 -3.92
C ALA A 60 -5.60 0.77 -2.39
N LEU A 61 -6.59 1.26 -1.64
CA LEU A 61 -6.61 1.19 -0.17
C LEU A 61 -6.66 -0.23 0.37
N MET A 62 -7.38 -1.12 -0.33
CA MET A 62 -7.44 -2.54 0.00
C MET A 62 -6.07 -3.20 -0.19
N VAL A 63 -5.42 -2.97 -1.33
CA VAL A 63 -4.06 -3.48 -1.61
C VAL A 63 -3.07 -2.96 -0.57
N MET A 64 -3.08 -1.65 -0.27
CA MET A 64 -2.23 -1.09 0.79
C MET A 64 -2.47 -1.74 2.15
N SER A 65 -3.74 -2.01 2.50
CA SER A 65 -4.09 -2.69 3.76
C SER A 65 -3.59 -4.13 3.81
N LEU A 66 -3.64 -4.86 2.69
CA LEU A 66 -3.10 -6.21 2.57
C LEU A 66 -1.57 -6.22 2.68
N MET A 67 -0.89 -5.24 2.07
CA MET A 67 0.56 -5.07 2.19
C MET A 67 0.96 -4.84 3.65
N GLU A 68 0.32 -3.89 4.34
CA GLU A 68 0.56 -3.62 5.75
C GLU A 68 0.36 -4.86 6.62
N ARG A 69 -0.78 -5.54 6.44
CA ARG A 69 -1.11 -6.75 7.19
C ARG A 69 -0.06 -7.84 6.96
N THR A 70 0.34 -8.08 5.71
CA THR A 70 1.32 -9.12 5.37
C THR A 70 2.67 -8.85 6.01
N VAL A 71 3.16 -7.60 5.92
CA VAL A 71 4.43 -7.20 6.53
C VAL A 71 4.36 -7.35 8.06
N ARG A 72 3.32 -6.83 8.70
CA ARG A 72 3.16 -6.90 10.17
C ARG A 72 3.05 -8.35 10.67
N GLN A 73 2.32 -9.20 9.96
CA GLN A 73 2.20 -10.62 10.30
C GLN A 73 3.56 -11.33 10.25
N LYS A 74 4.37 -11.08 9.21
CA LYS A 74 5.69 -11.71 9.09
C LYS A 74 6.74 -11.15 10.05
N LEU A 75 6.58 -9.90 10.49
CA LEU A 75 7.47 -9.30 11.50
C LEU A 75 7.31 -9.93 12.88
N LYS A 76 6.18 -10.58 13.19
CA LYS A 76 5.91 -11.24 14.50
C LYS A 76 6.25 -10.36 15.72
N GLY A 77 5.98 -9.06 15.62
CA GLY A 77 6.27 -8.07 16.68
C GLY A 77 7.71 -7.55 16.72
N LYS A 78 8.62 -8.01 15.85
CA LYS A 78 9.95 -7.42 15.69
C LYS A 78 9.86 -6.12 14.89
N PRO A 79 10.57 -5.05 15.28
CA PRO A 79 10.56 -3.82 14.51
C PRO A 79 11.36 -3.99 13.21
N LEU A 80 10.88 -3.35 12.14
CA LEU A 80 11.61 -3.21 10.89
C LEU A 80 12.56 -2.01 11.00
N LEU A 81 13.84 -2.22 10.69
CA LEU A 81 14.86 -1.18 10.61
C LEU A 81 15.06 -0.71 9.16
N GLY A 82 15.45 0.55 9.00
CA GLY A 82 15.80 1.13 7.69
C GLY A 82 14.61 1.55 6.84
N LEU A 83 13.39 1.54 7.39
CA LEU A 83 12.19 2.07 6.71
C LEU A 83 12.21 3.60 6.63
N TYR A 84 12.75 4.24 7.66
CA TYR A 84 12.88 5.69 7.74
C TYR A 84 14.35 6.12 7.54
N PRO A 85 14.61 7.30 6.96
CA PRO A 85 15.97 7.82 6.77
C PRO A 85 16.81 7.83 8.05
N GLU A 86 16.20 8.16 9.18
CA GLU A 86 16.81 8.20 10.51
C GLU A 86 17.06 6.81 11.13
N LYS A 87 16.82 5.72 10.39
CA LYS A 87 16.95 4.31 10.83
C LYS A 87 16.14 3.96 12.08
N ARG A 88 15.11 4.76 12.40
CA ARG A 88 14.21 4.52 13.52
C ARG A 88 13.53 3.13 13.39
N PRO A 89 13.45 2.34 14.48
CA PRO A 89 12.70 1.10 14.49
C PRO A 89 11.21 1.34 14.22
N SER A 90 10.66 0.67 13.22
CA SER A 90 9.24 0.69 12.90
C SER A 90 8.56 -0.58 13.41
N PRO A 91 7.85 -0.55 14.57
CA PRO A 91 7.17 -1.73 15.10
C PRO A 91 5.96 -2.15 14.26
N ALA A 92 5.34 -1.21 13.55
CA ALA A 92 4.18 -1.46 12.70
C ALA A 92 4.25 -0.62 11.41
N PRO A 93 4.96 -1.11 10.36
CA PRO A 93 5.06 -0.40 9.09
C PRO A 93 3.69 -0.07 8.50
N THR A 94 3.53 1.15 7.98
CA THR A 94 2.33 1.59 7.25
C THR A 94 2.52 1.45 5.75
N GLY A 95 1.44 1.38 4.98
CA GLY A 95 1.44 1.20 3.54
C GLY A 95 2.18 2.35 2.85
N PRO A 96 1.89 3.61 3.21
CA PRO A 96 2.67 4.76 2.72
C PRO A 96 4.16 4.65 3.01
N ALA A 97 4.56 4.25 4.24
CA ALA A 97 5.99 4.11 4.56
C ALA A 97 6.67 2.97 3.78
N ILE A 98 5.96 1.86 3.56
CA ILE A 98 6.44 0.76 2.70
C ILE A 98 6.64 1.27 1.28
N LEU A 99 5.67 2.00 0.71
CA LEU A 99 5.76 2.54 -0.65
C LEU A 99 6.87 3.59 -0.77
N GLU A 100 7.01 4.46 0.23
CA GLU A 100 8.05 5.50 0.28
C GLU A 100 9.46 4.91 0.24
N CYS A 101 9.67 3.73 0.86
CA CYS A 101 10.93 3.01 0.78
C CYS A 101 11.32 2.64 -0.66
N PHE A 102 10.35 2.45 -1.56
CA PHE A 102 10.58 2.19 -2.98
C PHE A 102 10.62 3.46 -3.84
N ARG A 103 10.48 4.66 -3.26
CA ARG A 103 10.52 5.93 -4.01
C ARG A 103 11.84 6.15 -4.76
N SER A 104 12.95 5.63 -4.23
CA SER A 104 14.27 5.71 -4.87
C SER A 104 14.48 4.69 -5.99
N LEU A 105 13.53 3.77 -6.22
CA LEU A 105 13.62 2.78 -7.29
C LEU A 105 13.39 3.45 -8.63
N CYS A 106 14.41 3.43 -9.49
CA CYS A 106 14.38 4.10 -10.79
C CYS A 106 14.50 3.08 -11.93
N ILE A 107 13.98 3.44 -13.11
CA ILE A 107 14.22 2.70 -14.36
C ILE A 107 15.43 3.34 -15.04
N VAL A 108 16.51 2.58 -15.16
CA VAL A 108 17.72 2.95 -15.88
C VAL A 108 17.55 2.56 -17.35
N ILE A 109 17.66 3.53 -18.25
CA ILE A 109 17.58 3.32 -19.69
C ILE A 109 18.98 3.46 -20.27
N VAL A 110 19.53 2.36 -20.79
CA VAL A 110 20.83 2.35 -21.46
C VAL A 110 20.58 2.37 -22.96
N LYS A 111 21.08 3.41 -23.63
CA LYS A 111 21.04 3.54 -25.09
C LYS A 111 22.42 3.22 -25.65
N HIS A 112 22.53 2.19 -26.47
CA HIS A 112 23.77 1.86 -27.16
C HIS A 112 23.48 1.52 -28.63
N LYS A 113 24.06 2.31 -29.55
CA LYS A 113 23.81 2.24 -31.01
C LYS A 113 22.30 2.22 -31.33
N HIS A 114 21.80 1.09 -31.82
CA HIS A 114 20.40 0.84 -32.20
C HIS A 114 19.60 0.04 -31.15
N THR A 115 20.21 -0.26 -30.00
CA THR A 115 19.58 -1.03 -28.92
C THR A 115 19.31 -0.15 -27.71
N GLN A 116 18.08 -0.21 -27.20
CA GLN A 116 17.68 0.41 -25.94
C GLN A 116 17.33 -0.71 -24.96
N SER A 117 18.10 -0.82 -23.87
CA SER A 117 17.75 -1.70 -22.76
C SER A 117 17.19 -0.88 -21.59
N ARG A 118 16.30 -1.50 -20.82
CA ARG A 118 15.70 -0.92 -19.62
C ARG A 118 15.95 -1.87 -18.47
N HIS A 119 16.53 -1.35 -17.40
CA HIS A 119 16.81 -2.11 -16.19
C HIS A 119 16.25 -1.35 -15.00
N LEU A 120 15.93 -2.06 -13.92
CA LEU A 120 15.68 -1.41 -12.63
C LEU A 120 17.01 -1.08 -11.98
N SER A 121 17.07 0.02 -11.23
CA SER A 121 18.19 0.29 -10.34
C SER A 121 18.35 -0.83 -9.31
N GLU A 122 19.56 -0.99 -8.78
CA GLU A 122 19.84 -1.99 -7.76
C GLU A 122 18.96 -1.74 -6.52
N LEU A 123 18.43 -2.83 -5.96
CA LEU A 123 17.58 -2.78 -4.78
C LEU A 123 18.45 -2.68 -3.53
N THR A 124 18.11 -1.75 -2.64
CA THR A 124 18.78 -1.64 -1.34
C THR A 124 18.45 -2.84 -0.44
N THR A 125 19.29 -3.08 0.57
CA THR A 125 19.07 -4.17 1.55
C THR A 125 17.71 -4.10 2.24
N THR A 126 17.24 -2.88 2.56
CA THR A 126 15.91 -2.67 3.15
C THR A 126 14.80 -3.03 2.16
N GLN A 127 14.91 -2.61 0.90
CA GLN A 127 13.93 -2.95 -0.15
C GLN A 127 13.86 -4.46 -0.38
N LEU A 128 15.01 -5.15 -0.42
CA LEU A 128 15.06 -6.61 -0.54
C LEU A 128 14.40 -7.31 0.67
N ASN A 129 14.66 -6.82 1.88
CA ASN A 129 14.01 -7.35 3.09
C ASN A 129 12.48 -7.12 3.04
N LEU A 130 12.04 -5.94 2.61
CA LEU A 130 10.61 -5.64 2.41
C LEU A 130 9.97 -6.56 1.38
N LEU A 131 10.63 -6.82 0.24
CA LEU A 131 10.13 -7.75 -0.77
C LEU A 131 10.00 -9.17 -0.22
N LYS A 132 10.98 -9.63 0.57
CA LYS A 132 10.91 -10.91 1.29
C LYS A 132 9.73 -10.97 2.25
N LEU A 133 9.48 -9.88 3.00
CA LEU A 133 8.33 -9.76 3.89
C LEU A 133 7.01 -9.75 3.11
N LEU A 134 6.95 -9.10 1.96
CA LEU A 134 5.78 -9.13 1.09
C LEU A 134 5.59 -10.48 0.38
N GLY A 135 6.63 -11.34 0.34
CA GLY A 135 6.60 -12.61 -0.39
C GLY A 135 6.71 -12.42 -1.90
N ILE A 136 7.29 -11.31 -2.33
CA ILE A 136 7.46 -10.96 -3.74
C ILE A 136 8.93 -11.27 -4.10
N PRO A 137 9.20 -12.13 -5.09
CA PRO A 137 10.57 -12.35 -5.52
C PRO A 137 11.11 -11.08 -6.21
N PRO A 138 12.38 -10.70 -6.02
CA PRO A 138 12.95 -9.50 -6.65
C PRO A 138 12.81 -9.51 -8.18
N SER A 139 12.84 -10.70 -8.79
CA SER A 139 12.65 -10.90 -10.23
C SER A 139 11.24 -10.59 -10.74
N ALA A 140 10.24 -10.45 -9.84
CA ALA A 140 8.91 -9.99 -10.21
C ALA A 140 8.88 -8.49 -10.54
N LEU A 141 9.78 -7.70 -9.96
CA LEU A 141 9.95 -6.31 -10.36
C LEU A 141 10.71 -6.27 -11.68
N LYS A 142 10.04 -5.82 -12.74
CA LYS A 142 10.62 -5.72 -14.08
C LYS A 142 10.35 -4.35 -14.67
N ALA A 143 11.33 -3.82 -15.40
CA ALA A 143 11.11 -2.66 -16.24
C ALA A 143 10.33 -3.09 -17.48
N PHE A 144 9.10 -2.60 -17.63
CA PHE A 144 8.30 -2.88 -18.82
C PHE A 144 8.70 -1.96 -19.99
N LYS A 145 8.71 -2.53 -21.21
CA LYS A 145 8.73 -1.72 -22.42
C LYS A 145 7.39 -0.99 -22.49
N ARG A 146 7.43 0.33 -22.41
CA ARG A 146 6.23 1.15 -22.51
C ARG A 146 5.71 1.06 -23.94
N ASN A 147 4.67 0.26 -24.18
CA ASN A 147 3.85 0.29 -25.41
C ASN A 147 2.76 1.38 -25.32
N SER A 148 2.92 2.37 -24.44
CA SER A 148 2.01 3.50 -24.43
C SER A 148 2.39 4.43 -25.57
N GLY A 149 1.62 4.39 -26.65
CA GLY A 149 1.67 5.33 -27.77
C GLY A 149 1.26 6.74 -27.33
N ILE A 150 2.06 7.35 -26.46
CA ILE A 150 2.03 8.78 -26.23
C ILE A 150 3.23 9.33 -26.99
N LEU A 151 3.00 9.59 -28.27
CA LEU A 151 3.76 10.55 -29.05
C LEU A 151 3.49 11.91 -28.40
N LEU A 152 4.43 12.37 -27.57
CA LEU A 152 4.56 13.80 -27.32
C LEU A 152 5.35 14.35 -28.51
N THR A 153 4.61 14.73 -29.55
CA THR A 153 5.02 15.78 -30.49
C THR A 153 4.84 17.13 -29.84
#